data_AF-A0A9E5UIF1-F1
#
_entry.id   AF-A0A9E5UIF1-F1
#
_cell.length_a   1.000
_cell.length_b   1.000
_cell.length_c   1.000
_cell.angle_alpha   90.00
_cell.angle_beta   90.00
_cell.angle_gamma   90.00
#
_symmetry.space_group_name_H-M   'P 1'
#
loop_
_entity.id
_entity.type
_entity.pdbx_description
1 polymer ?
#
loop_
_entity_poly.entity_id
_entity_poly.type
_entity_poly.pdbx_seq_one_letter_code
_entity_poly.pdbx_strand_id
1 'polypeptide(L)'
;MNTGKRVFKLWSANQRSQFMLEAIVESQRKIYPNHDIWMEEKNGELAYIEQNCLVCYGRKSSHPVCHLTTGFIKEAIHWASDVDFEVRETSCTAMEDAYCRFVIAKSTAT
;
A
#
# COMPACT_ATOMS: atom_id res chain seq x y z
N MET A 1 -6.10 29.62 13.42
CA MET A 1 -6.73 29.02 12.22
C MET A 1 -5.82 27.90 11.72
N ASN A 2 -6.30 26.65 11.74
CA ASN A 2 -5.50 25.46 11.47
C ASN A 2 -5.63 25.09 9.98
N THR A 3 -4.85 25.76 9.13
CA THR A 3 -4.97 25.70 7.66
C THR A 3 -4.71 24.30 7.10
N GLY A 4 -3.81 23.53 7.73
CA GLY A 4 -3.47 22.16 7.30
C GLY A 4 -4.62 21.15 7.40
N LYS A 5 -5.48 21.25 8.42
CA LYS A 5 -6.63 20.32 8.59
C LYS A 5 -7.74 20.54 7.55
N ARG A 6 -7.83 21.72 6.92
CA ARG A 6 -8.88 22.02 5.93
C ARG A 6 -8.54 21.47 4.54
N VAL A 7 -7.26 21.40 4.18
CA VAL A 7 -6.81 20.93 2.86
C VAL A 7 -7.06 19.43 2.68
N PHE A 8 -6.83 18.62 3.73
CA PHE A 8 -7.04 17.17 3.66
C PHE A 8 -8.50 16.77 3.37
N LYS A 9 -9.47 17.51 3.94
CA LYS A 9 -10.89 17.29 3.66
C LYS A 9 -11.30 17.62 2.21
N LEU A 10 -10.50 18.40 1.49
CA LEU A 10 -10.77 18.73 0.08
C LEU A 10 -10.16 17.71 -0.89
N TRP A 11 -9.30 16.81 -0.40
CA TRP A 11 -8.71 15.77 -1.23
C TRP A 11 -9.72 14.66 -1.54
N SER A 12 -9.65 14.16 -2.77
CA SER A 12 -10.36 12.95 -3.20
C SER A 12 -9.91 11.72 -2.39
N ALA A 13 -10.72 10.66 -2.40
CA ALA A 13 -10.38 9.40 -1.76
C ALA A 13 -9.01 8.89 -2.22
N ASN A 14 -8.74 8.91 -3.53
CA ASN A 14 -7.46 8.46 -4.11
C ASN A 14 -6.27 9.26 -3.56
N GLN A 15 -6.39 10.60 -3.44
CA GLN A 15 -5.32 11.45 -2.91
C GLN A 15 -5.04 11.18 -1.42
N ARG A 16 -6.09 10.98 -0.61
CA ARG A 16 -5.93 10.62 0.81
C ARG A 16 -5.30 9.24 0.98
N SER A 17 -5.71 8.27 0.16
CA SER A 17 -5.15 6.92 0.13
C SER A 17 -3.68 6.94 -0.25
N GLN A 18 -3.31 7.66 -1.31
CA GLN A 18 -1.91 7.79 -1.73
C GLN A 18 -1.06 8.43 -0.62
N PHE A 19 -1.51 9.54 -0.04
CA PHE A 19 -0.80 10.19 1.06
C PHE A 19 -0.61 9.26 2.26
N MET A 20 -1.63 8.48 2.62
CA MET A 20 -1.53 7.51 3.71
C MET A 20 -0.49 6.44 3.41
N LEU A 21 -0.47 5.90 2.20
CA LEU A 21 0.49 4.88 1.80
C LEU A 21 1.93 5.41 1.76
N GLU A 22 2.13 6.63 1.26
CA GLU A 22 3.43 7.30 1.30
C GLU A 22 3.92 7.50 2.74
N ALA A 23 3.04 7.92 3.65
CA ALA A 23 3.37 8.06 5.07
C ALA A 23 3.77 6.71 5.73
N ILE A 24 3.11 5.61 5.35
CA ILE A 24 3.45 4.26 5.79
C ILE A 24 4.83 3.85 5.26
N VAL A 25 5.08 4.04 3.97
CA VAL A 25 6.37 3.74 3.32
C VAL A 25 7.51 4.48 4.03
N GLU A 26 7.35 5.78 4.27
CA GLU A 26 8.35 6.57 4.99
C GLU A 26 8.56 6.10 6.43
N SER A 27 7.48 5.71 7.12
CA SER A 27 7.54 5.20 8.49
C SER A 27 8.29 3.87 8.55
N GLN A 28 7.95 2.92 7.68
CA GLN A 28 8.55 1.58 7.67
C GLN A 28 10.02 1.62 7.29
N ARG A 29 10.42 2.44 6.30
CA ARG A 29 11.84 2.66 5.97
C ARG A 29 12.67 3.14 7.17
N LYS A 30 12.08 3.94 8.06
CA LYS A 30 12.77 4.44 9.27
C LYS A 30 12.90 3.35 10.35
N ILE A 31 11.90 2.48 10.47
CA ILE A 31 11.85 1.45 11.51
C ILE A 31 12.64 0.20 11.11
N TYR A 32 12.64 -0.14 9.83
CA TYR A 32 13.20 -1.38 9.29
C TYR A 32 14.21 -1.08 8.17
N PRO A 33 15.51 -0.92 8.49
CA PRO A 33 16.52 -0.48 7.52
C PRO A 33 16.73 -1.42 6.32
N ASN A 34 16.38 -2.70 6.45
CA ASN A 34 16.53 -3.71 5.40
C ASN A 34 15.21 -3.99 4.65
N HIS A 35 14.14 -3.27 4.98
CA HIS A 35 12.85 -3.38 4.33
C HIS A 35 12.78 -2.32 3.24
N ASP A 36 13.08 -2.72 2.00
CA ASP A 36 12.96 -1.81 0.87
C ASP A 36 11.51 -1.79 0.40
N ILE A 37 10.94 -0.60 0.33
CA ILE A 37 9.50 -0.42 0.18
C ILE A 37 9.22 0.90 -0.52
N TRP A 38 8.33 0.93 -1.50
CA TRP A 38 8.06 2.13 -2.29
C TRP A 38 6.66 2.10 -2.91
N MET A 39 6.28 3.24 -3.48
CA MET A 39 5.07 3.37 -4.29
C MET A 39 5.44 3.48 -5.76
N GLU A 40 4.64 2.88 -6.63
CA GLU A 40 4.70 3.08 -8.08
C GLU A 40 3.31 3.47 -8.59
N GLU A 41 3.25 4.46 -9.48
CA GLU A 41 2.06 4.75 -10.26
C GLU A 41 2.37 4.56 -11.74
N LYS A 42 1.65 3.65 -12.40
CA LYS A 42 1.86 3.36 -13.83
C LYS A 42 0.52 3.13 -14.51
N ASN A 43 0.30 3.79 -15.65
CA ASN A 43 -0.95 3.72 -16.40
C ASN A 43 -2.20 4.03 -15.55
N GLY A 44 -2.04 4.86 -14.51
CA GLY A 44 -3.09 5.19 -13.55
C GLY A 44 -3.47 4.05 -12.60
N GLU A 45 -2.64 3.02 -12.45
CA GLU A 45 -2.70 2.01 -11.39
C GLU A 45 -1.68 2.35 -10.30
N LEU A 46 -2.13 2.43 -9.06
CA LEU A 46 -1.27 2.65 -7.90
C LEU A 46 -0.86 1.30 -7.33
N ALA A 47 0.43 1.13 -7.06
CA ALA A 47 0.97 -0.07 -6.42
C ALA A 47 1.85 0.27 -5.22
N TYR A 48 1.65 -0.47 -4.14
CA TYR A 48 2.53 -0.52 -2.99
C TYR A 48 3.45 -1.72 -3.17
N ILE A 49 4.76 -1.52 -3.08
CA ILE A 49 5.76 -2.53 -3.42
C ILE A 49 6.74 -2.66 -2.26
N GLU A 50 7.06 -3.90 -1.89
CA GLU A 50 8.09 -4.19 -0.90
C GLU A 50 8.99 -5.34 -1.33
N GLN A 51 10.29 -5.14 -1.12
CA GLN A 51 11.34 -6.14 -1.18
C GLN A 51 11.81 -6.42 0.25
N ASN A 52 12.13 -7.67 0.56
CA ASN A 52 12.32 -8.15 1.94
C ASN A 52 11.06 -7.97 2.81
N CYS A 53 9.91 -8.35 2.25
CA CYS A 53 8.60 -8.32 2.91
C CYS A 53 8.63 -8.90 4.32
N LEU A 54 8.18 -8.12 5.31
CA LEU A 54 8.15 -8.54 6.73
C LEU A 54 7.24 -9.74 7.00
N VAL A 55 6.36 -10.10 6.05
CA VAL A 55 5.39 -11.18 6.19
C VAL A 55 5.90 -12.48 5.57
N CYS A 56 6.38 -12.44 4.33
CA CYS A 56 6.67 -13.63 3.55
C CYS A 56 8.17 -13.92 3.34
N TYR A 57 9.07 -13.04 3.78
CA TYR A 57 10.51 -13.25 3.59
C TYR A 57 10.97 -14.62 4.09
N GLY A 58 11.74 -15.34 3.27
CA GLY A 58 12.24 -16.68 3.55
C GLY A 58 11.21 -17.80 3.43
N ARG A 59 9.94 -17.51 3.09
CA ARG A 59 8.91 -18.53 2.81
C ARG A 59 8.94 -18.96 1.35
N LYS A 60 8.34 -20.13 1.07
CA LYS A 60 8.04 -20.60 -0.29
C LYS A 60 6.55 -20.91 -0.43
N SER A 61 5.97 -20.55 -1.56
CA SER A 61 4.55 -20.76 -1.87
C SER A 61 4.32 -20.77 -3.39
N SER A 62 3.29 -21.49 -3.83
CA SER A 62 2.82 -21.49 -5.22
C SER A 62 1.88 -20.33 -5.57
N HIS A 63 1.51 -19.51 -4.58
CA HIS A 63 0.57 -18.40 -4.70
C HIS A 63 0.89 -17.30 -3.68
N PRO A 64 0.37 -16.07 -3.87
CA PRO A 64 0.64 -14.96 -2.96
C PRO A 64 0.13 -15.24 -1.54
N VAL A 65 0.89 -14.80 -0.51
CA VAL A 65 0.63 -15.16 0.90
C VAL A 65 0.65 -13.97 1.87
N CYS A 66 0.86 -12.75 1.39
CA CYS A 66 0.96 -11.55 2.24
C CYS A 66 -0.43 -10.98 2.57
N HIS A 67 -1.30 -11.83 3.13
CA HIS A 67 -2.65 -11.43 3.51
C HIS A 67 -2.65 -10.34 4.60
N LEU A 68 -1.66 -10.36 5.49
CA LEU A 68 -1.49 -9.31 6.50
C LEU A 68 -1.22 -7.95 5.87
N THR A 69 -0.27 -7.86 4.93
CA THR A 69 0.03 -6.60 4.22
C THR A 69 -1.18 -6.13 3.41
N THR A 70 -1.86 -7.05 2.70
CA THR A 70 -3.07 -6.74 1.95
C THR A 70 -4.16 -6.13 2.83
N GLY A 71 -4.46 -6.76 3.97
CA GLY A 71 -5.46 -6.28 4.92
C GLY A 71 -5.07 -4.95 5.58
N PHE A 72 -3.78 -4.80 5.93
CA PHE A 72 -3.25 -3.58 6.50
C PHE A 72 -3.37 -2.38 5.55
N ILE A 73 -2.96 -2.55 4.28
CA ILE A 73 -3.11 -1.50 3.26
C ILE A 73 -4.58 -1.12 3.10
N LYS A 74 -5.46 -2.12 2.95
CA LYS A 74 -6.89 -1.92 2.76
C LYS A 74 -7.50 -1.09 3.90
N GLU A 75 -7.20 -1.45 5.15
CA GLU A 75 -7.73 -0.75 6.31
C GLU A 75 -7.14 0.66 6.44
N ALA A 76 -5.83 0.82 6.22
CA ALA A 76 -5.18 2.13 6.33
C ALA A 76 -5.77 3.15 5.34
N ILE A 77 -5.99 2.74 4.09
CA ILE A 77 -6.56 3.64 3.08
C ILE A 77 -8.07 3.85 3.28
N HIS A 78 -8.81 2.86 3.79
CA HIS A 78 -10.19 3.05 4.22
C HIS A 78 -10.27 4.11 5.31
N TRP A 79 -9.47 3.98 6.38
CA TRP A 79 -9.41 4.97 7.46
C TRP A 79 -9.07 6.39 6.98
N ALA A 80 -8.19 6.50 5.97
CA ALA A 80 -7.79 7.80 5.44
C ALA A 80 -8.87 8.44 4.54
N SER A 81 -9.70 7.64 3.88
CA SER A 81 -10.56 8.08 2.78
C SER A 81 -12.07 7.93 3.02
N ASP A 82 -12.48 7.15 4.03
CA ASP A 82 -13.85 6.68 4.27
C ASP A 82 -14.45 5.88 3.09
N VAL A 83 -13.59 5.30 2.24
CA VAL A 83 -14.01 4.54 1.05
C VAL A 83 -13.30 3.19 1.01
N ASP A 84 -14.03 2.17 0.57
CA ASP A 84 -13.46 0.84 0.34
C ASP A 84 -12.72 0.75 -0.99
N PHE A 85 -11.51 0.21 -0.91
CA PHE A 85 -10.66 -0.08 -2.05
C PHE A 85 -10.42 -1.58 -2.16
N GLU A 86 -10.37 -2.09 -3.39
CA GLU A 86 -9.82 -3.42 -3.64
C GLU A 86 -8.28 -3.34 -3.60
N VAL A 87 -7.68 -4.22 -2.81
CA VAL A 87 -6.22 -4.38 -2.72
C VAL A 87 -5.90 -5.83 -3.09
N ARG A 88 -5.05 -6.02 -4.10
CA ARG A 88 -4.65 -7.35 -4.59
C ARG A 88 -3.14 -7.51 -4.55
N GLU A 89 -2.66 -8.57 -3.91
CA GLU A 89 -1.29 -9.01 -4.11
C GLU A 89 -1.18 -9.69 -5.49
N THR A 90 -0.33 -9.15 -6.36
CA THR A 90 -0.14 -9.57 -7.75
C THR A 90 1.22 -10.23 -8.02
N SER A 91 2.17 -10.05 -7.11
CA SER A 91 3.49 -10.68 -7.10
C SER A 91 3.92 -10.91 -5.66
N CYS A 92 4.72 -11.94 -5.39
CA CYS A 92 5.13 -12.31 -4.04
C CYS A 92 6.54 -12.91 -4.02
N THR A 93 7.41 -12.43 -3.14
CA THR A 93 8.76 -13.02 -2.99
C THR A 93 8.74 -14.48 -2.53
N ALA A 94 7.67 -14.93 -1.85
CA ALA A 94 7.50 -16.35 -1.52
C ALA A 94 7.22 -17.22 -2.76
N MET A 95 6.78 -16.62 -3.86
CA MET A 95 6.66 -17.26 -5.17
C MET A 95 7.97 -17.14 -5.98
N GLU A 96 9.05 -16.67 -5.36
CA GLU A 96 10.34 -16.40 -6.00
C GLU A 96 10.31 -15.19 -6.98
N ASP A 97 9.28 -14.33 -6.90
CA ASP A 97 9.26 -13.04 -7.58
C ASP A 97 10.29 -12.06 -6.96
N ALA A 98 10.67 -11.02 -7.71
CA ALA A 98 11.63 -10.02 -7.25
C ALA A 98 11.15 -9.20 -6.04
N TYR A 99 9.84 -8.97 -5.92
CA TYR A 99 9.21 -8.17 -4.86
C TYR A 99 7.75 -8.59 -4.67
N CYS A 100 7.18 -8.23 -3.52
CA CYS A 100 5.74 -8.31 -3.30
C CYS A 100 5.08 -7.05 -3.87
N ARG A 101 4.04 -7.20 -4.69
CA ARG A 101 3.35 -6.09 -5.35
C ARG A 101 1.87 -6.08 -5.01
N PHE A 102 1.40 -5.01 -4.39
CA PHE A 102 0.01 -4.81 -4.00
C PHE A 102 -0.62 -3.72 -4.87
N VAL A 103 -1.54 -4.12 -5.74
CA VAL A 103 -2.31 -3.19 -6.58
C VAL A 103 -3.48 -2.65 -5.80
N ILE A 104 -3.67 -1.34 -5.85
CA ILE A 104 -4.82 -0.64 -5.31
C ILE A 104 -5.72 -0.23 -6.48
N ALA A 105 -6.91 -0.83 -6.56
CA ALA A 105 -7.90 -0.45 -7.57
C ALA A 105 -8.34 1.00 -7.34
N LYS A 106 -8.61 1.76 -8.42
CA LYS A 106 -9.20 3.09 -8.27
C LYS A 106 -10.58 2.99 -7.61
N SER A 107 -10.85 3.89 -6.67
CA SER A 107 -12.21 4.01 -6.13
C SER A 107 -13.18 4.36 -7.25
N THR A 108 -14.31 3.65 -7.28
CA THR A 108 -15.47 3.96 -8.13
C THR A 108 -16.52 4.81 -7.41
N ALA A 109 -16.29 5.17 -6.14
CA ALA A 109 -17.20 6.03 -5.39
C ALA A 109 -17.06 7.48 -5.88
N THR A 110 -18.14 8.00 -6.47
CA THR A 110 -18.33 9.39 -6.92
C THR A 110 -18.31 10.38 -5.78
#